data_AF-C5M203-F1
#
_entry.id   AF-C5M203-F1
#
_cell.length_a   1.000
_cell.length_b   1.000
_cell.length_c   1.000
_cell.angle_alpha   90.00
_cell.angle_beta   90.00
_cell.angle_gamma   90.00
#
_symmetry.space_group_name_H-M   'P 1'
#
loop_
_entity.id
_entity.type
_entity.pdbx_description
1 polymer ?
#
loop_
_entity_poly.entity_id
_entity_poly.type
_entity_poly.pdbx_seq_one_letter_code
_entity_poly.pdbx_strand_id
1 'polypeptide(L)'
;MSQLKKTNLNSVNELRQTTDENLGFIFQQLGYTESFALIDLKLGLGLSTVIIAGLLFLVDKKYTWKENYNITVISCVLYAIISGVLYLINFLNKNVKYTGYDKKGNKLTVATYSNKYDPIYNITINSDGKQVKSELEFNKFFDVVGFFNRDAFTNIIGDELNKLNKKDE
;
A
#
# COMPACT_ATOMS: atom_id res chain seq x y z
N MET A 1 6.02 20.57 13.97
CA MET A 1 5.08 19.70 14.73
C MET A 1 3.94 19.37 13.80
N SER A 2 3.84 18.14 13.28
CA SER A 2 2.68 17.74 12.49
C SER A 2 1.44 17.80 13.37
N GLN A 3 0.51 18.70 13.04
CA GLN A 3 -0.80 18.79 13.65
C GLN A 3 -1.42 17.38 13.67
N LEU A 4 -1.68 16.84 14.86
CA LEU A 4 -2.37 15.56 14.99
C LEU A 4 -3.76 15.71 14.39
N LYS A 5 -4.02 14.98 13.30
CA LYS A 5 -5.31 15.01 12.62
C LYS A 5 -6.35 14.35 13.52
N LYS A 6 -7.36 15.13 13.94
CA LYS A 6 -8.52 14.59 14.64
C LYS A 6 -9.27 13.68 13.67
N THR A 7 -9.42 12.42 14.03
CA THR A 7 -10.04 11.39 13.20
C THR A 7 -11.48 11.16 13.64
N ASN A 8 -12.41 10.94 12.70
CA ASN A 8 -13.77 10.61 13.06
C ASN A 8 -13.85 9.18 13.63
N LEU A 9 -14.11 9.08 14.93
CA LEU A 9 -14.25 7.81 15.64
C LEU A 9 -15.40 6.94 15.12
N ASN A 10 -16.43 7.54 14.53
CA ASN A 10 -17.58 6.81 14.00
C ASN A 10 -17.34 6.27 12.58
N SER A 11 -16.20 6.60 11.96
CA SER A 11 -15.85 6.16 10.61
C SER A 11 -14.70 5.16 10.69
N VAL A 12 -15.01 3.87 10.60
CA VAL A 12 -14.01 2.78 10.56
C VAL A 12 -13.03 2.99 9.39
N ASN A 13 -13.49 3.57 8.28
CA ASN A 13 -12.65 3.90 7.14
C ASN A 13 -11.61 4.98 7.48
N GLU A 14 -12.01 6.03 8.21
CA GLU A 14 -11.07 7.09 8.63
C GLU A 14 -10.09 6.57 9.69
N LEU A 15 -10.56 5.80 10.67
CA LEU A 15 -9.70 5.16 11.67
C LEU A 15 -8.63 4.29 11.02
N ARG A 16 -9.05 3.46 10.07
CA ARG A 16 -8.14 2.62 9.28
C ARG A 16 -7.17 3.47 8.48
N GLN A 17 -7.66 4.48 7.75
CA GLN A 17 -6.80 5.34 6.92
C GLN A 17 -5.74 6.03 7.78
N THR A 18 -6.11 6.61 8.91
CA THR A 18 -5.15 7.27 9.82
C THR A 18 -4.15 6.28 10.40
N THR A 19 -4.57 5.04 10.69
CA THR A 19 -3.65 3.99 11.14
C THR A 19 -2.67 3.59 10.02
N ASP A 20 -3.16 3.36 8.82
CA ASP A 20 -2.37 3.02 7.63
C ASP A 20 -1.34 4.13 7.32
N GLU A 21 -1.72 5.42 7.46
CA GLU A 21 -0.84 6.59 7.24
C GLU A 21 0.32 6.69 8.26
N ASN A 22 0.12 6.23 9.50
CA ASN A 22 1.17 6.26 10.53
C ASN A 22 2.03 4.99 10.54
N LEU A 23 1.66 3.96 9.77
CA LEU A 23 2.32 2.65 9.76
C LEU A 23 3.80 2.75 9.35
N GLY A 24 4.11 3.52 8.30
CA GLY A 24 5.48 3.71 7.81
C GLY A 24 6.41 4.33 8.87
N PHE A 25 5.93 5.35 9.58
CA PHE A 25 6.69 5.99 10.66
C PHE A 25 6.99 5.03 11.82
N ILE A 26 6.01 4.19 12.17
CA ILE A 26 6.14 3.22 13.27
C ILE A 26 7.15 2.13 12.91
N PHE A 27 7.08 1.58 11.69
CA PHE A 27 8.07 0.60 11.23
C PHE A 27 9.47 1.23 11.07
N GLN A 28 9.56 2.50 10.69
CA GLN A 28 10.83 3.22 10.67
C GLN A 28 11.42 3.39 12.08
N GLN A 29 10.59 3.68 13.08
CA GLN A 29 11.01 3.73 14.49
C GLN A 29 11.50 2.36 14.99
N LEU A 30 10.91 1.27 14.49
CA LEU A 30 11.33 -0.10 14.76
C LEU A 30 12.57 -0.53 13.96
N GLY A 31 13.12 0.34 13.10
CA GLY A 31 14.37 0.11 12.38
C GLY A 31 14.23 -0.53 11.00
N TYR A 32 13.01 -0.62 10.45
CA TYR A 32 12.77 -1.09 9.09
C TYR A 32 12.85 0.05 8.08
N THR A 33 13.41 -0.24 6.91
CA THR A 33 13.45 0.70 5.79
C THR A 33 12.29 0.43 4.85
N GLU A 34 11.42 1.41 4.65
CA GLU A 34 10.28 1.31 3.73
C GLU A 34 10.73 1.15 2.27
N SER A 35 10.02 0.30 1.52
CA SER A 35 10.24 0.09 0.10
C SER A 35 9.07 0.64 -0.71
N PHE A 36 9.39 1.60 -1.58
CA PHE A 36 8.42 2.23 -2.49
C PHE A 36 8.34 1.53 -3.86
N ALA A 37 9.02 0.39 -4.05
CA ALA A 37 9.13 -0.28 -5.36
C ALA A 37 7.76 -0.59 -6.01
N LEU A 38 6.75 -0.97 -5.22
CA LEU A 38 5.39 -1.20 -5.73
C LEU A 38 4.70 0.08 -6.19
N ILE A 39 4.95 1.21 -5.52
CA ILE A 39 4.40 2.51 -5.86
C ILE A 39 5.11 3.03 -7.12
N ASP A 40 6.45 2.97 -7.14
CA ASP A 40 7.26 3.39 -8.28
C ASP A 40 6.92 2.61 -9.54
N LEU A 41 6.69 1.30 -9.42
CA LEU A 41 6.30 0.46 -10.54
C LEU A 41 4.90 0.82 -11.07
N LYS A 42 3.93 1.07 -10.19
CA LYS A 42 2.59 1.54 -10.61
C LYS A 42 2.67 2.91 -11.28
N LEU A 43 3.51 3.80 -10.75
CA LEU A 43 3.74 5.12 -11.31
C LEU A 43 4.38 5.03 -12.70
N GLY A 44 5.42 4.20 -12.86
CA GLY A 44 6.10 3.97 -14.14
C GLY A 44 5.17 3.38 -15.20
N LEU A 45 4.36 2.37 -14.84
CA LEU A 45 3.36 1.79 -15.75
C LEU A 45 2.29 2.84 -16.13
N GLY A 46 1.80 3.62 -15.17
CA GLY A 46 0.86 4.71 -15.42
C GLY A 46 1.42 5.75 -16.38
N LEU A 47 2.64 6.25 -16.12
CA LEU A 47 3.33 7.21 -16.98
C LEU A 47 3.56 6.67 -18.40
N SER A 48 3.86 5.38 -18.53
CA SER A 48 4.04 4.74 -19.83
C SER A 48 2.77 4.82 -20.69
N THR A 49 1.58 4.65 -20.10
CA THR A 49 0.32 4.79 -20.83
C THR A 49 0.07 6.22 -21.33
N VAL A 50 0.43 7.22 -20.53
CA VAL A 50 0.33 8.64 -20.91
C VAL A 50 1.27 8.97 -22.06
N ILE A 51 2.49 8.42 -22.05
CA ILE A 51 3.46 8.59 -23.14
C ILE A 51 2.91 7.99 -24.44
N ILE A 52 2.34 6.78 -24.40
CA ILE A 52 1.72 6.13 -25.56
C ILE A 52 0.59 7.01 -26.12
N ALA A 53 -0.29 7.54 -25.27
CA ALA A 53 -1.36 8.42 -25.69
C ALA A 53 -0.84 9.72 -26.33
N GLY A 54 0.21 10.32 -25.75
CA GLY A 54 0.85 11.52 -26.31
C GLY A 54 1.50 11.27 -27.66
N LEU A 55 2.18 10.14 -27.84
CA LEU A 55 2.75 9.74 -29.12
C LEU A 55 1.68 9.49 -30.17
N LEU A 56 0.61 8.77 -29.81
CA LEU A 56 -0.51 8.51 -30.71
C LEU A 56 -1.13 9.82 -31.22
N PHE A 57 -1.36 10.78 -30.32
CA PHE A 57 -1.88 12.10 -30.68
C PHE A 57 -0.96 12.86 -31.66
N LEU A 58 0.37 12.73 -31.51
CA LEU A 58 1.32 13.35 -32.44
C LEU A 58 1.31 12.71 -33.82
N VAL A 59 1.10 11.39 -33.89
CA VAL A 59 0.98 10.66 -35.15
C VAL A 59 -0.34 11.00 -35.85
N ASP A 60 -1.44 11.04 -35.10
CA ASP A 60 -2.75 11.49 -35.61
C ASP A 60 -2.71 12.89 -36.21
N LYS A 61 -1.88 13.79 -35.64
CA LYS A 61 -1.73 15.16 -36.15
C LYS A 61 -0.96 15.23 -37.47
N LYS A 62 -0.08 14.26 -37.77
CA LYS A 62 0.83 14.31 -38.92
C LYS A 62 0.39 13.45 -40.11
N TYR A 63 -0.35 12.36 -39.88
CA TYR A 63 -0.66 11.37 -40.91
C TYR A 63 -2.16 11.29 -41.20
N THR A 64 -2.50 10.79 -42.39
CA THR A 64 -3.90 10.56 -42.76
C THR A 64 -4.40 9.24 -42.14
N TRP A 65 -5.67 9.17 -41.77
CA TRP A 65 -6.30 8.05 -41.05
C TRP A 65 -5.94 6.64 -41.56
N LYS A 66 -5.84 6.45 -42.89
CA LYS A 66 -5.52 5.15 -43.50
C LYS A 66 -4.14 4.62 -43.12
N GLU A 67 -3.15 5.50 -42.95
CA GLU A 67 -1.79 5.13 -42.58
C GLU A 67 -1.66 4.94 -41.07
N ASN A 68 -2.43 5.71 -40.29
CA ASN A 68 -2.37 5.66 -38.83
C ASN A 68 -3.21 4.53 -38.19
N TYR A 69 -4.12 3.91 -38.94
CA TYR A 69 -4.99 2.84 -38.42
C TYR A 69 -4.20 1.71 -37.76
N ASN A 70 -3.17 1.19 -38.43
CA ASN A 70 -2.36 0.08 -37.90
C ASN A 70 -1.59 0.50 -36.63
N ILE A 71 -1.04 1.72 -36.59
CA ILE A 71 -0.31 2.25 -35.44
C ILE A 71 -1.26 2.45 -34.25
N THR A 72 -2.47 2.94 -34.52
CA THR A 72 -3.52 3.12 -33.51
C THR A 72 -3.93 1.78 -32.91
N VAL A 73 -4.16 0.76 -33.75
CA VAL A 73 -4.50 -0.59 -33.28
C VAL A 73 -3.36 -1.17 -32.42
N ILE A 74 -2.10 -1.05 -32.85
CA ILE A 74 -0.94 -1.49 -32.06
C ILE A 74 -0.87 -0.76 -30.72
N SER A 75 -1.12 0.54 -30.70
CA SER A 75 -1.10 1.37 -29.49
C SER A 75 -2.20 0.97 -28.51
N CYS A 76 -3.40 0.68 -29.00
CA CYS A 76 -4.52 0.17 -28.19
C CYS A 76 -4.20 -1.20 -27.58
N VAL A 77 -3.60 -2.11 -28.36
CA VAL A 77 -3.20 -3.44 -27.85
C VAL A 77 -2.14 -3.29 -26.76
N LEU A 78 -1.12 -2.44 -26.97
CA LEU A 78 -0.08 -2.20 -25.99
C LEU A 78 -0.65 -1.58 -24.70
N TYR A 79 -1.55 -0.60 -24.83
CA TYR A 79 -2.26 0.00 -23.70
C TYR A 79 -3.08 -1.05 -22.91
N ALA A 80 -3.78 -1.94 -23.61
CA ALA A 80 -4.56 -3.00 -22.98
C ALA A 80 -3.67 -3.96 -22.18
N ILE A 81 -2.49 -4.33 -22.72
CA ILE A 81 -1.52 -5.18 -22.02
C ILE A 81 -1.00 -4.48 -20.75
N ILE A 82 -0.56 -3.23 -20.85
CA ILE A 82 -0.05 -2.47 -19.68
C ILE A 82 -1.14 -2.34 -18.61
N SER A 83 -2.36 -2.04 -19.03
CA SER A 83 -3.52 -1.94 -18.12
C SER A 83 -3.84 -3.28 -17.45
N GLY A 84 -3.74 -4.39 -18.19
CA GLY A 84 -3.91 -5.74 -17.66
C GLY A 84 -2.85 -6.11 -16.63
N VAL A 85 -1.57 -5.78 -16.89
CA VAL A 85 -0.47 -5.98 -15.94
C VAL A 85 -0.69 -5.17 -14.67
N LEU A 86 -1.07 -3.89 -14.79
CA LEU A 86 -1.37 -3.03 -13.64
C LEU A 86 -2.53 -3.59 -12.81
N TYR A 87 -3.57 -4.09 -13.48
CA TYR A 87 -4.68 -4.77 -12.82
C TYR A 87 -4.23 -6.01 -12.03
N LEU A 88 -3.40 -6.86 -12.64
CA LEU A 88 -2.88 -8.06 -11.99
C LEU A 88 -2.02 -7.72 -10.77
N ILE A 89 -1.18 -6.69 -10.85
CA ILE A 89 -0.33 -6.24 -9.75
C ILE A 89 -1.19 -5.72 -8.59
N ASN A 90 -2.24 -4.95 -8.88
CA ASN A 90 -3.18 -4.50 -7.85
C ASN A 90 -3.96 -5.66 -7.23
N PHE A 91 -4.32 -6.67 -8.02
CA PHE A 91 -5.03 -7.85 -7.53
C PHE A 91 -4.16 -8.71 -6.61
N LEU A 92 -2.91 -8.97 -6.99
CA LEU A 92 -1.95 -9.77 -6.21
C LEU A 92 -1.52 -9.06 -4.92
N ASN A 93 -1.36 -7.74 -4.94
CA ASN A 93 -0.95 -6.94 -3.79
C ASN A 93 -2.15 -6.33 -3.04
N LYS A 94 -3.33 -6.96 -3.14
CA LYS A 94 -4.52 -6.47 -2.45
C LYS A 94 -4.27 -6.44 -0.95
N ASN A 95 -4.59 -5.31 -0.32
CA ASN A 95 -4.43 -5.05 1.11
C ASN A 95 -2.99 -4.90 1.63
N VAL A 96 -1.96 -5.06 0.79
CA VAL A 96 -0.58 -4.74 1.21
C VAL A 96 -0.45 -3.22 1.31
N LYS A 97 -0.24 -2.73 2.54
CA LYS A 97 -0.12 -1.29 2.83
C LYS A 97 1.30 -0.86 3.11
N TYR A 98 2.14 -1.76 3.60
CA TYR A 98 3.54 -1.49 3.87
C TYR A 98 4.41 -2.66 3.45
N THR A 99 5.55 -2.35 2.83
CA THR A 99 6.62 -3.30 2.53
C THR A 99 7.91 -2.66 2.97
N GLY A 100 8.71 -3.36 3.78
CA GLY A 100 9.97 -2.85 4.28
C GLY A 100 11.02 -3.94 4.38
N TYR A 101 12.27 -3.52 4.58
CA TYR A 101 13.41 -4.40 4.77
C TYR A 101 14.01 -4.17 6.15
N ASP A 102 14.34 -5.25 6.84
CA ASP A 102 15.15 -5.17 8.05
C ASP A 102 16.62 -4.86 7.69
N LYS A 103 17.44 -4.47 8.67
CA LYS A 103 18.90 -4.26 8.54
C LYS A 103 19.64 -5.50 8.02
N LYS A 104 19.04 -6.69 8.20
CA LYS A 104 19.54 -7.97 7.68
C LYS A 104 19.12 -8.28 6.23
N GLY A 105 18.32 -7.41 5.60
CA GLY A 105 17.80 -7.59 4.24
C GLY A 105 16.52 -8.42 4.14
N ASN A 106 15.94 -8.85 5.26
CA ASN A 106 14.72 -9.64 5.29
C ASN A 106 13.51 -8.79 4.89
N LYS A 107 12.71 -9.28 3.94
CA LYS A 107 11.50 -8.60 3.46
C LYS A 107 10.35 -8.79 4.43
N LEU A 108 9.84 -7.69 4.97
CA LEU A 108 8.63 -7.60 5.77
C LEU A 108 7.51 -7.04 4.90
N THR A 109 6.38 -7.74 4.82
CA THR A 109 5.17 -7.27 4.14
C THR A 109 4.02 -7.21 5.14
N VAL A 110 3.35 -6.06 5.21
CA VAL A 110 2.24 -5.83 6.12
C VAL A 110 0.98 -5.59 5.31
N ALA A 111 0.02 -6.49 5.47
CA ALA A 111 -1.30 -6.40 4.88
C ALA A 111 -2.33 -6.07 5.96
N THR A 112 -3.18 -5.08 5.70
CA THR A 112 -4.19 -4.63 6.67
C THR A 112 -5.57 -4.71 6.06
N TYR A 113 -6.57 -5.07 6.85
CA TYR A 113 -7.96 -4.95 6.46
C TYR A 113 -8.85 -4.63 7.66
N SER A 114 -10.00 -4.02 7.39
CA SER A 114 -11.04 -3.78 8.39
C SER A 114 -12.38 -3.95 7.70
N ASN A 115 -13.36 -4.47 8.43
CA ASN A 115 -14.72 -4.58 7.93
C ASN A 115 -15.46 -3.26 8.17
N LYS A 116 -16.42 -2.90 7.31
CA LYS A 116 -17.06 -1.56 7.33
C LYS A 116 -17.80 -1.27 8.64
N TYR A 117 -18.33 -2.31 9.27
CA TYR A 117 -19.15 -2.21 10.49
C TYR A 117 -18.46 -2.78 11.73
N ASP A 118 -17.22 -3.23 11.58
CA ASP A 118 -16.49 -3.87 12.67
C ASP A 118 -15.27 -3.00 13.05
N PRO A 119 -15.20 -2.47 14.28
CA PRO A 119 -14.09 -1.63 14.75
C PRO A 119 -12.82 -2.46 15.09
N ILE A 120 -12.57 -3.52 14.31
CA ILE A 120 -11.38 -4.36 14.42
C ILE A 120 -10.46 -4.10 13.23
N TYR A 121 -9.23 -3.70 13.54
CA TYR A 121 -8.13 -3.58 12.61
C TYR A 121 -7.39 -4.91 12.51
N ASN A 122 -7.58 -5.61 11.40
CA ASN A 122 -6.91 -6.86 11.13
C ASN A 122 -5.56 -6.57 10.47
N ILE A 123 -4.48 -6.97 11.12
CA ILE A 123 -3.12 -6.83 10.59
C ILE A 123 -2.53 -8.22 10.35
N THR A 124 -1.95 -8.40 9.16
CA THR A 124 -1.20 -9.59 8.78
C THR A 124 0.23 -9.18 8.47
N ILE A 125 1.15 -9.60 9.34
CA ILE A 125 2.59 -9.36 9.16
C ILE A 125 3.20 -10.63 8.58
N ASN A 126 3.86 -10.50 7.43
CA ASN A 126 4.59 -11.58 6.77
C ASN A 126 6.08 -11.25 6.72
N SER A 127 6.92 -12.13 7.26
CA SER A 127 8.37 -12.03 7.20
C SER A 127 8.94 -13.39 6.81
N ASP A 128 9.61 -13.45 5.66
CA ASP A 128 10.35 -14.63 5.16
C ASP A 128 9.61 -15.98 5.33
N GLY A 129 8.34 -16.02 4.91
CA GLY A 129 7.49 -17.22 4.96
C GLY A 129 6.73 -17.42 6.28
N LYS A 130 7.02 -16.62 7.31
CA LYS A 130 6.27 -16.62 8.58
C LYS A 130 5.17 -15.58 8.55
N GLN A 131 3.96 -15.98 8.94
CA GLN A 131 2.79 -15.10 9.00
C GLN A 131 2.25 -15.03 10.43
N VAL A 132 2.04 -13.81 10.92
CA VAL A 132 1.26 -13.54 12.14
C VAL A 132 0.04 -12.71 11.74
N LYS A 133 -1.13 -13.15 12.19
CA LYS A 133 -2.40 -12.43 12.06
C LYS A 133 -2.83 -11.97 13.44
N SER A 134 -3.15 -10.70 13.55
CA SER A 134 -3.55 -10.10 14.82
C SER A 134 -4.73 -9.18 14.61
N GLU A 135 -5.66 -9.22 15.56
CA GLU A 135 -6.88 -8.42 15.57
C GLU A 135 -6.70 -7.32 16.62
N LEU A 136 -6.65 -6.07 16.17
CA LEU A 136 -6.40 -4.91 17.01
C LEU A 136 -7.66 -4.03 17.04
N GLU A 137 -8.25 -3.86 18.21
CA GLU A 137 -9.37 -2.92 18.38
C GLU A 137 -8.87 -1.48 18.34
N PHE A 138 -9.55 -0.61 17.58
CA PHE A 138 -9.15 0.80 17.46
C PHE A 138 -9.09 1.54 18.80
N ASN A 139 -9.92 1.14 19.77
CA ASN A 139 -9.95 1.74 21.12
C ASN A 139 -8.62 1.61 21.89
N LYS A 140 -7.74 0.67 21.52
CA LYS A 140 -6.46 0.46 22.20
C LYS A 140 -5.41 1.52 21.85
N PHE A 141 -5.58 2.22 20.73
CA PHE A 141 -4.60 3.16 20.21
C PHE A 141 -5.22 4.46 19.67
N PHE A 142 -6.55 4.62 19.78
CA PHE A 142 -7.23 5.91 19.62
C PHE A 142 -7.76 6.42 20.95
N ASP A 143 -7.54 7.70 21.23
CA ASP A 143 -8.10 8.40 22.39
C ASP A 143 -9.59 8.72 22.18
N VAL A 144 -10.33 8.97 23.26
CA VAL A 144 -11.76 9.35 23.30
C VAL A 144 -12.03 10.61 22.47
N VAL A 145 -11.02 11.44 22.28
CA VAL A 145 -11.09 12.68 21.50
C VAL A 145 -10.83 12.45 19.99
N GLY A 146 -10.39 11.24 19.60
CA GLY A 146 -10.11 10.87 18.20
C GLY A 146 -8.67 11.11 17.75
N PHE A 147 -7.72 11.18 18.69
CA PHE A 147 -6.29 11.28 18.40
C PHE A 147 -5.63 9.90 18.38
N PHE A 148 -4.74 9.69 17.42
CA PHE A 148 -3.97 8.45 17.28
C PHE A 148 -2.75 8.46 18.22
N ASN A 149 -2.71 7.50 19.15
CA ASN A 149 -1.60 7.30 20.06
C ASN A 149 -0.55 6.40 19.42
N ARG A 150 0.54 7.02 18.94
CA ARG A 150 1.63 6.34 18.23
C ARG A 150 2.39 5.39 19.13
N ASP A 151 2.75 5.81 20.33
CA ASP A 151 3.57 5.01 21.24
C ASP A 151 2.85 3.73 21.68
N ALA A 152 1.54 3.84 21.95
CA ALA A 152 0.70 2.68 22.26
C ALA A 152 0.68 1.67 21.09
N PHE A 153 0.51 2.15 19.87
CA PHE A 153 0.51 1.27 18.69
C PHE A 153 1.89 0.67 18.41
N THR A 154 2.98 1.44 18.56
CA THR A 154 4.36 0.93 18.40
C THR A 154 4.65 -0.20 19.37
N ASN A 155 4.24 -0.09 20.63
CA ASN A 155 4.41 -1.17 21.62
C ASN A 155 3.64 -2.43 21.23
N ILE A 156 2.38 -2.30 20.79
CA ILE A 156 1.55 -3.42 20.33
C ILE A 156 2.21 -4.12 19.14
N ILE A 157 2.67 -3.37 18.13
CA ILE A 157 3.37 -3.96 16.98
C ILE A 157 4.69 -4.60 17.39
N GLY A 158 5.43 -4.00 18.32
CA GLY A 158 6.65 -4.58 18.90
C GLY A 158 6.38 -5.93 19.56
N ASP A 159 5.31 -6.05 20.34
CA ASP A 159 4.89 -7.32 20.95
C ASP A 159 4.51 -8.37 19.90
N GLU A 160 3.78 -7.99 18.85
CA GLU A 160 3.43 -8.90 17.75
C GLU A 160 4.66 -9.35 16.94
N LEU A 161 5.64 -8.47 16.73
CA LEU A 161 6.92 -8.82 16.11
C LEU A 161 7.76 -9.73 17.02
N ASN A 162 7.75 -9.50 18.34
CA ASN A 162 8.41 -10.39 19.30
C ASN A 162 7.79 -11.79 19.30
N LYS A 163 6.46 -11.92 19.16
CA LYS A 163 5.79 -13.22 18.99
C LYS A 163 6.21 -13.90 17.68
N LEU A 164 6.46 -13.13 16.62
CA LEU A 164 6.94 -13.65 15.34
C LEU A 164 8.40 -14.16 15.44
N ASN A 165 9.25 -13.47 16.20
CA ASN A 165 10.64 -13.86 16.46
C ASN A 165 10.78 -14.98 17.51
N LYS A 166 9.93 -15.07 18.52
CA LYS A 166 9.96 -16.16 19.52
C LYS A 166 9.57 -17.52 18.96
N LYS A 167 8.99 -17.59 17.75
CA LYS A 167 8.85 -18.85 17.00
C LYS A 167 10.18 -19.35 16.41
N ASP A 168 11.29 -18.68 16.68
CA ASP A 168 12.65 -19.02 16.22
C ASP A 168 13.52 -19.68 17.32
N GLU A 169 13.04 -19.74 18.58
CA GLU A 169 13.64 -20.53 19.68
C GLU A 169 12.78 -21.78 19.98
#